data_AF-A0A3N5C165-F1
#
_entry.id   AF-A0A3N5C165-F1
#
_cell.length_a   1.000
_cell.length_b   1.000
_cell.length_c   1.000
_cell.angle_alpha   90.00
_cell.angle_beta   90.00
_cell.angle_gamma   90.00
#
_symmetry.space_group_name_H-M   'P 1'
#
loop_
_entity.id
_entity.type
_entity.pdbx_description
1 polymer ?
#
loop_
_entity_poly.entity_id
_entity_poly.type
_entity_poly.pdbx_seq_one_letter_code
_entity_poly.pdbx_strand_id
1 'polypeptide(L)'
;MINMDFKGFRYHKPLPNFYKTDNPLTPKREISDDLLLKLDNLAKKYNFTGISYSKLSDDFKKDFNIDFDNVIIFRFLMKNELIKMESSPEKSKLMDMEFQVYGIHIYEFADFLRENGFQADLLHPFDDDLSLKSIAMQSGDCIITRSNICLFKEGLHNGFFMIHTSIDNLPFKNENDMLWVKDFCSTCGVCIERCPNDAFDYEENLLRKFCTAHREGCSECILICPFFKRGYDKVKRRYDGMKK
;
A
#
# COMPACT_ATOMS: atom_id res chain seq x y z
N MET A 1 26.42 -22.74 -7.64
CA MET A 1 26.56 -21.51 -8.44
C MET A 1 25.46 -20.56 -8.01
N ILE A 2 25.80 -19.60 -7.16
CA ILE A 2 24.88 -18.57 -6.65
C ILE A 2 24.74 -17.55 -7.78
N ASN A 3 23.55 -17.47 -8.38
CA ASN A 3 23.31 -16.55 -9.48
C ASN A 3 23.12 -15.14 -8.92
N MET A 4 24.13 -14.30 -9.14
CA MET A 4 24.32 -12.96 -8.60
C MET A 4 23.64 -11.84 -9.41
N ASP A 5 22.53 -12.10 -10.12
CA ASP A 5 21.91 -11.10 -11.01
C ASP A 5 20.42 -10.86 -10.76
N PHE A 6 20.07 -10.41 -9.55
CA PHE A 6 18.78 -9.72 -9.28
C PHE A 6 18.97 -8.25 -8.84
N LYS A 7 20.12 -7.64 -9.16
CA LYS A 7 20.29 -6.18 -9.07
C LYS A 7 19.74 -5.54 -10.34
N GLY A 8 18.52 -5.02 -10.30
CA GLY A 8 18.13 -3.96 -11.25
C GLY A 8 16.76 -4.03 -11.92
N PHE A 9 15.78 -4.81 -11.44
CA PHE A 9 14.43 -4.69 -12.00
C PHE A 9 13.66 -3.53 -11.36
N ARG A 10 13.94 -2.29 -11.78
CA ARG A 10 13.18 -1.10 -11.38
C ARG A 10 12.12 -0.80 -12.43
N TYR A 11 10.89 -1.22 -12.16
CA TYR A 11 9.72 -0.75 -12.90
C TYR A 11 9.05 0.36 -12.11
N HIS A 12 8.50 1.34 -12.84
CA HIS A 12 8.22 2.73 -12.45
C HIS A 12 9.46 3.64 -12.53
N LYS A 13 9.25 4.85 -13.04
CA LYS A 13 10.26 5.91 -12.89
C LYS A 13 10.40 6.22 -11.39
N PRO A 14 11.61 6.28 -10.83
CA PRO A 14 11.78 6.78 -9.47
C PRO A 14 11.07 8.12 -9.36
N LEU A 15 10.25 8.30 -8.32
CA LEU A 15 9.68 9.60 -8.04
C LEU A 15 10.82 10.61 -7.90
N PRO A 16 10.88 11.64 -8.76
CA PRO A 16 11.80 12.75 -8.54
C PRO A 16 11.53 13.37 -7.18
N ASN A 17 12.57 13.89 -6.54
CA ASN A 17 12.38 14.66 -5.32
C ASN A 17 11.62 15.95 -5.64
N PHE A 18 10.39 16.07 -5.13
CA PHE A 18 9.53 17.25 -5.31
C PHE A 18 9.30 18.04 -4.02
N TYR A 19 10.06 17.79 -2.96
CA TYR A 19 9.96 18.61 -1.73
C TYR A 19 10.23 20.08 -2.04
N LYS A 20 9.39 20.95 -1.50
CA LYS A 20 9.55 22.41 -1.56
C LYS A 20 9.93 23.01 -0.22
N THR A 21 9.63 22.29 0.86
CA THR A 21 9.87 22.75 2.23
C THR A 21 10.78 21.74 2.92
N ASP A 22 11.85 22.21 3.58
CA ASP A 22 12.72 21.35 4.36
C ASP A 22 12.06 20.91 5.67
N ASN A 23 12.54 19.82 6.26
CA ASN A 23 12.10 19.43 7.60
C ASN A 23 12.49 20.52 8.63
N PRO A 24 11.62 20.78 9.62
CA PRO A 24 11.95 21.72 10.70
C PRO A 24 13.12 21.19 11.54
N LEU A 25 14.00 22.10 11.97
CA LEU A 25 15.13 21.75 12.85
C LEU A 25 14.68 21.15 14.20
N THR A 26 13.50 21.54 14.67
CA THR A 26 12.86 21.04 15.89
C THR A 26 11.43 20.63 15.60
N PRO A 27 11.20 19.38 15.13
CA PRO A 27 9.87 18.90 14.77
C PRO A 27 8.92 18.86 15.96
N LYS A 28 7.69 19.34 15.75
CA LYS A 28 6.56 19.12 16.65
C LYS A 28 6.22 17.63 16.72
N ARG A 29 5.63 17.23 17.85
CA ARG A 29 5.21 15.85 18.13
C ARG A 29 3.69 15.67 18.21
N GLU A 30 2.95 16.75 18.44
CA GLU A 30 1.48 16.69 18.58
C GLU A 30 0.78 17.47 17.46
N ILE A 31 -0.12 16.78 16.75
CA ILE A 31 -1.01 17.37 15.75
C ILE A 31 -2.38 17.68 16.36
N SER A 32 -2.99 18.80 15.96
CA SER A 32 -4.35 19.14 16.37
C SER A 32 -5.39 18.46 15.47
N ASP A 33 -6.60 18.24 16.01
CA ASP A 33 -7.73 17.68 15.25
C ASP A 33 -8.10 18.55 14.04
N ASP A 34 -8.00 19.88 14.16
CA ASP A 34 -8.21 20.82 13.04
C ASP A 34 -7.20 20.59 11.90
N LEU A 35 -5.93 20.34 12.23
CA LEU A 35 -4.92 20.10 11.20
C LEU A 35 -5.05 18.69 10.58
N LEU A 36 -5.42 17.69 11.38
CA LEU A 36 -5.77 16.36 10.87
C LEU A 36 -6.95 16.43 9.89
N LEU A 37 -7.99 17.19 10.24
CA LEU A 37 -9.15 17.39 9.36
C LEU A 37 -8.75 18.11 8.06
N LYS A 38 -7.86 19.10 8.13
CA LYS A 38 -7.31 19.75 6.93
C LYS A 38 -6.52 18.79 6.06
N LEU A 39 -5.71 17.91 6.64
CA LEU A 39 -4.97 16.87 5.92
C LEU A 39 -5.93 15.90 5.21
N ASP A 40 -6.97 15.41 5.91
CA ASP A 40 -7.98 14.52 5.33
C ASP A 40 -8.76 15.19 4.19
N ASN A 41 -9.13 16.46 4.35
CA ASN A 41 -9.79 17.23 3.29
C ASN A 41 -8.88 17.43 2.07
N LEU A 42 -7.58 17.66 2.28
CA LEU A 42 -6.60 17.74 1.20
C LEU A 42 -6.46 16.40 0.47
N ALA A 43 -6.44 15.28 1.21
CA ALA A 43 -6.40 13.93 0.63
C ALA A 43 -7.62 13.66 -0.26
N LYS A 44 -8.83 13.98 0.22
CA LYS A 44 -10.06 13.87 -0.57
C LYS A 44 -10.04 14.75 -1.82
N LYS A 45 -9.53 15.99 -1.71
CA LYS A 45 -9.39 16.90 -2.86
C LYS A 45 -8.53 16.30 -3.98
N TYR A 46 -7.51 15.52 -3.62
CA TYR A 46 -6.62 14.83 -4.56
C TYR A 46 -7.04 13.40 -4.89
N ASN A 47 -8.30 13.04 -4.60
CA ASN A 47 -8.90 11.73 -4.91
C ASN A 47 -8.21 10.54 -4.22
N PHE A 48 -7.52 10.76 -3.10
CA PHE A 48 -7.15 9.66 -2.22
C PHE A 48 -8.41 9.10 -1.55
N THR A 49 -8.47 7.79 -1.42
CA THR A 49 -9.61 7.09 -0.80
C THR A 49 -9.62 7.19 0.72
N GLY A 50 -8.46 7.47 1.31
CA GLY A 50 -8.37 7.81 2.72
C GLY A 50 -6.93 7.78 3.23
N ILE A 51 -6.81 8.00 4.53
CA ILE A 51 -5.55 7.98 5.26
C ILE A 51 -5.62 6.89 6.32
N SER A 52 -4.53 6.16 6.50
CA SER A 52 -4.32 5.19 7.58
C SER A 52 -3.07 5.57 8.37
N TYR A 53 -2.98 5.10 9.61
CA TYR A 53 -1.89 5.46 10.51
C TYR A 53 -1.29 4.19 11.12
N SER A 54 0.01 3.99 10.93
CA SER A 54 0.75 2.88 11.52
C SER A 54 1.67 3.40 12.61
N LYS A 55 1.60 2.78 13.78
CA LYS A 55 2.65 2.82 14.80
C LYS A 55 3.46 1.54 14.68
N LEU A 56 4.75 1.67 14.39
CA LEU A 56 5.62 0.52 14.17
C LEU A 56 5.98 -0.14 15.50
N SER A 57 5.89 -1.47 15.54
CA SER A 57 6.35 -2.25 16.70
C SER A 57 7.87 -2.17 16.85
N ASP A 58 8.35 -2.27 18.08
CA ASP A 58 9.80 -2.24 18.37
C ASP A 58 10.54 -3.42 17.71
N ASP A 59 9.92 -4.60 17.67
CA ASP A 59 10.48 -5.77 16.96
C ASP A 59 10.64 -5.49 15.46
N PHE A 60 9.61 -4.92 14.82
CA PHE A 60 9.68 -4.58 13.40
C PHE A 60 10.76 -3.52 13.14
N LYS A 61 10.83 -2.49 13.98
CA LYS A 61 11.87 -1.46 13.83
C LYS A 61 13.27 -2.05 13.98
N LYS A 62 13.46 -2.98 14.92
CA LYS A 62 14.73 -3.68 15.12
C LYS A 62 15.11 -4.56 13.94
N ASP A 63 14.17 -5.35 13.43
CA ASP A 63 14.41 -6.27 12.32
C ASP A 63 14.80 -5.55 11.02
N PHE A 64 14.27 -4.34 10.82
CA PHE A 64 14.49 -3.53 9.62
C PHE A 64 15.42 -2.32 9.84
N ASN A 65 16.04 -2.19 11.03
CA ASN A 65 16.91 -1.07 11.41
C ASN A 65 16.27 0.32 11.14
N ILE A 66 15.02 0.48 11.58
CA ILE A 66 14.22 1.70 11.41
C ILE A 66 14.36 2.59 12.65
N ASP A 67 14.55 3.90 12.42
CA ASP A 67 14.72 4.93 13.45
C ASP A 67 13.49 5.86 13.63
N PHE A 68 12.38 5.55 12.97
CA PHE A 68 11.11 6.28 13.08
C PHE A 68 9.98 5.39 13.62
N ASP A 69 9.04 6.00 14.33
CA ASP A 69 7.95 5.28 15.00
C ASP A 69 6.66 5.22 14.17
N ASN A 70 6.32 6.33 13.50
CA ASN A 70 4.97 6.56 13.02
C ASN A 70 4.94 6.85 11.54
N VAL A 71 3.98 6.24 10.84
CA VAL A 71 3.81 6.34 9.39
C VAL A 71 2.37 6.71 9.07
N ILE A 72 2.20 7.72 8.21
CA ILE A 72 0.94 8.10 7.59
C ILE A 72 0.87 7.44 6.20
N ILE A 73 -0.22 6.74 5.93
CA ILE A 73 -0.43 5.97 4.70
C ILE A 73 -1.56 6.61 3.91
N PHE A 74 -1.23 7.12 2.72
CA PHE A 74 -2.19 7.72 1.80
C PHE A 74 -2.61 6.69 0.77
N ARG A 75 -3.90 6.40 0.70
CA ARG A 75 -4.45 5.28 -0.08
C ARG A 75 -5.22 5.80 -1.28
N PHE A 76 -5.11 5.13 -2.41
CA PHE A 76 -5.85 5.47 -3.62
C PHE A 76 -6.28 4.21 -4.36
N LEU A 77 -7.41 4.27 -5.04
CA LEU A 77 -7.86 3.19 -5.93
C LEU A 77 -7.26 3.40 -7.31
N MET A 78 -6.57 2.38 -7.82
CA MET A 78 -6.18 2.37 -9.23
C MET A 78 -7.41 2.34 -10.13
N LYS A 79 -7.33 2.95 -11.31
CA LYS A 79 -8.49 2.98 -12.22
C LYS A 79 -8.93 1.59 -12.63
N ASN A 80 -10.23 1.33 -12.52
CA ASN A 80 -10.83 0.07 -12.94
C ASN A 80 -10.58 -0.23 -14.43
N GLU A 81 -10.57 0.78 -15.30
CA GLU A 81 -10.22 0.59 -16.72
C GLU A 81 -8.79 0.05 -16.88
N LEU A 82 -7.83 0.56 -16.10
CA LEU A 82 -6.45 0.07 -16.13
C LEU A 82 -6.39 -1.35 -15.58
N ILE A 83 -7.03 -1.64 -14.45
CA ILE A 83 -7.05 -2.99 -13.89
C ILE A 83 -7.62 -4.03 -14.87
N LYS A 84 -8.63 -3.66 -15.66
CA LYS A 84 -9.30 -4.54 -16.63
C LYS A 84 -8.61 -4.61 -17.99
N MET A 85 -7.67 -3.73 -18.28
CA MET A 85 -6.88 -3.75 -19.51
C MET A 85 -6.07 -5.04 -19.59
N GLU A 86 -5.89 -5.59 -20.79
CA GLU A 86 -5.02 -6.75 -21.00
C GLU A 86 -3.56 -6.42 -20.67
N SER A 87 -2.84 -7.39 -20.12
CA SER A 87 -1.43 -7.27 -19.78
C SER A 87 -0.62 -6.90 -21.03
N SER A 88 0.10 -5.78 -20.94
CA SER A 88 0.93 -5.27 -22.02
C SER A 88 1.93 -4.24 -21.47
N PRO A 89 3.06 -4.00 -22.17
CA PRO A 89 3.96 -2.91 -21.82
C PRO A 89 3.26 -1.54 -21.75
N GLU A 90 2.26 -1.30 -22.62
CA GLU A 90 1.49 -0.05 -22.62
C GLU A 90 0.60 0.08 -21.38
N LYS A 91 -0.12 -0.98 -20.98
CA LYS A 91 -0.86 -1.00 -19.71
C LYS A 91 0.04 -0.63 -18.54
N SER A 92 1.21 -1.28 -18.50
CA SER A 92 2.18 -1.07 -17.43
C SER A 92 2.64 0.39 -17.38
N LYS A 93 2.86 1.02 -18.55
CA LYS A 93 3.22 2.44 -18.67
C LYS A 93 2.10 3.35 -18.19
N LEU A 94 0.85 3.06 -18.52
CA LEU A 94 -0.32 3.83 -18.07
C LEU A 94 -0.51 3.73 -16.55
N MET A 95 -0.28 2.56 -15.97
CA MET A 95 -0.27 2.37 -14.51
C MET A 95 0.84 3.17 -13.84
N ASP A 96 2.04 3.22 -14.44
CA ASP A 96 3.11 4.09 -13.94
C ASP A 96 2.71 5.56 -14.02
N MET A 97 2.14 6.03 -15.13
CA MET A 97 1.67 7.43 -15.22
C MET A 97 0.63 7.78 -14.14
N GLU A 98 -0.33 6.89 -13.88
CA GLU A 98 -1.29 7.07 -12.79
C GLU A 98 -0.58 7.14 -11.42
N PHE A 99 0.34 6.22 -11.17
CA PHE A 99 1.14 6.21 -9.95
C PHE A 99 1.93 7.52 -9.76
N GLN A 100 2.56 8.05 -10.81
CA GLN A 100 3.30 9.32 -10.75
C GLN A 100 2.40 10.51 -10.40
N VAL A 101 1.14 10.53 -10.88
CA VAL A 101 0.19 11.60 -10.54
C VAL A 101 -0.08 11.65 -9.04
N TYR A 102 -0.37 10.51 -8.41
CA TYR A 102 -0.52 10.43 -6.96
C TYR A 102 0.81 10.69 -6.23
N GLY A 103 1.91 10.23 -6.80
CA GLY A 103 3.26 10.44 -6.28
C GLY A 103 3.69 11.90 -6.25
N ILE A 104 3.15 12.79 -7.08
CA ILE A 104 3.39 14.24 -6.96
C ILE A 104 2.68 14.79 -5.72
N HIS A 105 1.43 14.40 -5.50
CA HIS A 105 0.64 14.86 -4.36
C HIS A 105 1.18 14.39 -3.01
N ILE A 106 1.95 13.28 -2.96
CA ILE A 106 2.57 12.86 -1.69
C ILE A 106 3.57 13.87 -1.15
N TYR A 107 4.31 14.55 -2.03
CA TYR A 107 5.22 15.61 -1.63
C TYR A 107 4.45 16.84 -1.15
N GLU A 108 3.28 17.13 -1.72
CA GLU A 108 2.42 18.20 -1.23
C GLU A 108 1.86 17.91 0.18
N PHE A 109 1.54 16.65 0.50
CA PHE A 109 1.20 16.28 1.89
C PHE A 109 2.39 16.39 2.82
N ALA A 110 3.58 15.98 2.39
CA ALA A 110 4.78 16.11 3.19
C ALA A 110 5.13 17.57 3.46
N ASP A 111 5.11 18.41 2.42
CA ASP A 111 5.35 19.86 2.54
C ASP A 111 4.28 20.51 3.44
N PHE A 112 3.00 20.14 3.31
CA PHE A 112 1.95 20.60 4.22
C PHE A 112 2.26 20.28 5.69
N LEU A 113 2.75 19.08 5.99
CA LEU A 113 3.15 18.69 7.34
C LEU A 113 4.39 19.48 7.81
N ARG A 114 5.39 19.66 6.94
CA ARG A 114 6.62 20.42 7.22
C ARG A 114 6.35 21.90 7.48
N GLU A 115 5.51 22.53 6.68
CA GLU A 115 5.05 23.91 6.86
C GLU A 115 4.33 24.11 8.20
N ASN A 116 3.68 23.07 8.71
CA ASN A 116 3.03 23.08 10.01
C ASN A 116 3.95 22.67 11.17
N GLY A 117 5.22 22.41 10.89
CA GLY A 117 6.27 22.17 11.87
C GLY A 117 6.48 20.70 12.22
N PHE A 118 6.03 19.75 11.40
CA PHE A 118 6.29 18.33 11.60
C PHE A 118 7.40 17.83 10.68
N GLN A 119 8.16 16.82 11.12
CA GLN A 119 8.98 16.05 10.20
C GLN A 119 8.06 15.19 9.35
N ALA A 120 8.29 15.15 8.05
CA ALA A 120 7.51 14.34 7.12
C ALA A 120 8.38 13.92 5.95
N ASP A 121 8.65 12.63 5.85
CA ASP A 121 9.57 12.07 4.88
C ASP A 121 8.92 10.85 4.20
N LEU A 122 8.81 10.93 2.87
CA LEU A 122 8.36 9.86 2.00
C LEU A 122 9.24 8.61 2.19
N LEU A 123 8.61 7.51 2.56
CA LEU A 123 9.18 6.17 2.36
C LEU A 123 9.07 5.83 0.89
N HIS A 124 10.20 5.74 0.21
CA HIS A 124 10.22 5.60 -1.24
C HIS A 124 9.61 4.25 -1.65
N PRO A 125 8.61 4.21 -2.55
CA PRO A 125 7.95 2.95 -2.94
C PRO A 125 8.87 1.89 -3.57
N PHE A 126 10.09 2.28 -3.96
CA PHE A 126 11.12 1.40 -4.52
C PHE A 126 12.26 1.09 -3.54
N ASP A 127 12.07 1.44 -2.27
CA ASP A 127 12.94 0.98 -1.21
C ASP A 127 12.68 -0.50 -0.93
N ASP A 128 13.55 -1.36 -1.46
CA ASP A 128 13.46 -2.82 -1.30
C ASP A 128 13.95 -3.27 0.10
N ASP A 129 14.57 -2.39 0.89
CA ASP A 129 15.04 -2.72 2.24
C ASP A 129 13.88 -2.73 3.26
N LEU A 130 12.74 -2.11 2.92
CA LEU A 130 11.55 -2.02 3.77
C LEU A 130 10.34 -2.73 3.16
N SER A 131 9.67 -3.57 3.95
CA SER A 131 8.37 -4.12 3.54
C SER A 131 7.25 -3.11 3.79
N LEU A 132 6.95 -2.26 2.81
CA LEU A 132 5.85 -1.29 2.89
C LEU A 132 4.49 -1.95 3.15
N LYS A 133 4.26 -3.16 2.63
CA LYS A 133 3.05 -3.93 2.91
C LYS A 133 2.95 -4.34 4.39
N SER A 134 4.08 -4.69 5.01
CA SER A 134 4.13 -5.01 6.45
C SER A 134 3.90 -3.76 7.30
N ILE A 135 4.43 -2.59 6.90
CA ILE A 135 4.09 -1.31 7.53
C ILE A 135 2.60 -1.01 7.40
N ALA A 136 2.00 -1.24 6.23
CA ALA A 136 0.58 -1.01 6.01
C ALA A 136 -0.28 -1.89 6.93
N MET A 137 0.08 -3.17 7.09
CA MET A 137 -0.67 -4.11 7.92
C MET A 137 -0.69 -3.70 9.41
N GLN A 138 0.33 -2.97 9.89
CA GLN A 138 0.39 -2.45 11.26
C GLN A 138 -0.59 -1.30 11.53
N SER A 139 -1.21 -0.71 10.49
CA SER A 139 -2.27 0.30 10.68
C SER A 139 -3.59 -0.27 11.19
N GLY A 140 -3.78 -1.59 11.07
CA GLY A 140 -5.08 -2.23 11.30
C GLY A 140 -6.13 -1.97 10.22
N ASP A 141 -5.79 -1.28 9.11
CA ASP A 141 -6.71 -0.96 8.01
C ASP A 141 -6.60 -1.88 6.79
N CYS A 142 -5.61 -2.76 6.75
CA CYS A 142 -5.47 -3.72 5.67
C CYS A 142 -5.05 -5.10 6.12
N ILE A 143 -5.23 -6.07 5.22
CA ILE A 143 -4.68 -7.42 5.33
C ILE A 143 -3.91 -7.73 4.05
N ILE A 144 -2.71 -8.27 4.21
CA ILE A 144 -1.99 -8.89 3.09
C ILE A 144 -2.73 -10.18 2.75
N THR A 145 -3.34 -10.21 1.58
CA THR A 145 -4.08 -11.37 1.07
C THR A 145 -3.13 -12.43 0.54
N ARG A 146 -3.68 -13.63 0.27
CA ARG A 146 -2.93 -14.76 -0.30
C ARG A 146 -2.30 -14.47 -1.67
N SER A 147 -2.80 -13.48 -2.42
CA SER A 147 -2.15 -13.01 -3.65
C SER A 147 -0.98 -12.04 -3.39
N ASN A 148 -0.55 -11.88 -2.13
CA ASN A 148 0.51 -10.98 -1.69
C ASN A 148 0.23 -9.49 -1.96
N ILE A 149 -1.06 -9.09 -1.95
CA ILE A 149 -1.55 -7.72 -2.15
C ILE A 149 -2.30 -7.26 -0.88
N CYS A 150 -2.11 -6.01 -0.47
CA CYS A 150 -2.88 -5.41 0.62
C CYS A 150 -4.32 -5.16 0.19
N LEU A 151 -5.26 -5.80 0.88
CA LEU A 151 -6.68 -5.51 0.78
C LEU A 151 -7.04 -4.46 1.83
N PHE A 152 -7.61 -3.34 1.38
CA PHE A 152 -8.36 -2.40 2.21
C PHE A 152 -9.87 -2.61 1.96
N LYS A 153 -10.73 -2.05 2.83
CA LYS A 153 -12.19 -2.19 2.68
C LYS A 153 -12.72 -1.61 1.37
N GLU A 154 -12.07 -0.58 0.86
CA GLU A 154 -12.39 0.08 -0.40
C GLU A 154 -12.07 -0.81 -1.61
N GLY A 155 -11.14 -1.75 -1.50
CA GLY A 155 -10.83 -2.69 -2.58
C GLY A 155 -9.45 -3.34 -2.52
N LEU A 156 -9.26 -4.33 -3.38
CA LEU A 156 -7.97 -5.03 -3.56
C LEU A 156 -7.01 -4.25 -4.48
N HIS A 157 -7.54 -3.39 -5.34
CA HIS A 157 -6.76 -2.61 -6.32
C HIS A 157 -6.31 -1.25 -5.75
N ASN A 158 -6.03 -1.20 -4.45
CA ASN A 158 -5.50 0.00 -3.81
C ASN A 158 -3.98 0.07 -4.01
N GLY A 159 -3.52 1.24 -4.44
CA GLY A 159 -2.15 1.68 -4.23
C GLY A 159 -2.06 2.50 -2.95
N PHE A 160 -0.85 2.67 -2.44
CA PHE A 160 -0.61 3.56 -1.30
C PHE A 160 0.79 4.16 -1.35
N PHE A 161 0.91 5.35 -0.76
CA PHE A 161 2.17 6.02 -0.45
C PHE A 161 2.29 6.20 1.06
N MET A 162 3.52 6.36 1.55
CA MET A 162 3.81 6.39 2.97
C MET A 162 4.72 7.55 3.32
N ILE A 163 4.38 8.28 4.37
CA ILE A 163 5.21 9.33 4.95
C ILE A 163 5.51 8.91 6.39
N HIS A 164 6.79 8.73 6.73
CA HIS A 164 7.15 8.66 8.14
C HIS A 164 7.20 10.07 8.73
N THR A 165 6.81 10.19 10.01
CA THR A 165 6.59 11.51 10.62
C THR A 165 6.98 11.54 12.09
N SER A 166 7.22 12.75 12.60
CA SER A 166 7.43 13.02 14.02
C SER A 166 6.16 13.00 14.88
N ILE A 167 4.96 12.88 14.29
CA ILE A 167 3.69 13.00 15.02
C ILE A 167 3.41 11.74 15.87
N ASP A 168 3.15 11.92 17.16
CA ASP A 168 2.92 10.84 18.14
C ASP A 168 1.45 10.54 18.43
N ASN A 169 0.57 11.53 18.28
CA ASN A 169 -0.84 11.43 18.64
C ASN A 169 -1.76 11.19 17.43
N LEU A 170 -1.27 10.46 16.42
CA LEU A 170 -2.11 10.05 15.29
C LEU A 170 -3.23 9.11 15.76
N PRO A 171 -4.40 9.08 15.08
CA PRO A 171 -5.53 8.26 15.49
C PRO A 171 -5.33 6.79 15.08
N PHE A 172 -4.42 6.11 15.79
CA PHE A 172 -4.10 4.70 15.57
C PHE A 172 -5.29 3.80 15.91
N LYS A 173 -5.42 2.70 15.17
CA LYS A 173 -6.35 1.63 15.53
C LYS A 173 -5.71 0.68 16.54
N ASN A 174 -6.51 0.27 17.52
CA ASN A 174 -6.09 -0.75 18.49
C ASN A 174 -6.12 -2.17 17.91
N GLU A 175 -6.99 -2.43 16.94
CA GLU A 175 -7.22 -3.77 16.40
C GLU A 175 -7.50 -3.73 14.89
N ASN A 176 -7.21 -4.85 14.21
CA ASN A 176 -7.49 -5.06 12.80
C ASN A 176 -8.81 -5.84 12.63
N ASP A 177 -9.86 -5.17 12.18
CA ASP A 177 -11.20 -5.76 12.02
C ASP A 177 -11.38 -6.56 10.71
N MET A 178 -10.30 -6.74 9.96
CA MET A 178 -10.25 -7.49 8.71
C MET A 178 -9.55 -8.86 8.86
N LEU A 179 -9.10 -9.26 10.05
CA LEU A 179 -8.35 -10.52 10.27
C LEU A 179 -9.04 -11.76 9.71
N TRP A 180 -10.37 -11.79 9.68
CA TRP A 180 -11.18 -12.86 9.08
C TRP A 180 -10.88 -13.11 7.59
N VAL A 181 -10.31 -12.13 6.88
CA VAL A 181 -9.89 -12.27 5.48
C VAL A 181 -8.82 -13.35 5.34
N LYS A 182 -7.95 -13.54 6.35
CA LYS A 182 -6.93 -14.60 6.33
C LYS A 182 -7.58 -15.98 6.28
N ASP A 183 -8.56 -16.21 7.15
CA ASP A 183 -9.35 -17.45 7.16
C ASP A 183 -10.05 -17.66 5.81
N PHE A 184 -10.71 -16.63 5.27
CA PHE A 184 -11.36 -16.71 3.96
C PHE A 184 -10.37 -17.08 2.84
N CYS A 185 -9.19 -16.43 2.83
CA CYS A 185 -8.15 -16.67 1.85
C CYS A 185 -7.56 -18.09 1.94
N SER A 186 -7.49 -18.67 3.15
CA SER A 186 -6.97 -20.03 3.36
C SER A 186 -7.75 -21.09 2.59
N THR A 187 -9.06 -20.90 2.42
CA THR A 187 -9.93 -21.82 1.67
C THR A 187 -10.19 -21.41 0.22
N CYS A 188 -9.90 -20.16 -0.17
CA CYS A 188 -10.26 -19.65 -1.50
C CYS A 188 -9.25 -19.98 -2.60
N GLY A 189 -7.97 -19.64 -2.43
CA GLY A 189 -6.87 -20.04 -3.34
C GLY A 189 -6.90 -19.55 -4.80
N VAL A 190 -8.01 -19.00 -5.30
CA VAL A 190 -8.24 -18.78 -6.75
C VAL A 190 -7.17 -17.92 -7.45
N CYS A 191 -6.55 -16.98 -6.71
CA CYS A 191 -5.47 -16.14 -7.23
C CYS A 191 -4.19 -16.91 -7.58
N ILE A 192 -3.93 -18.01 -6.87
CA ILE A 192 -2.79 -18.90 -7.11
C ILE A 192 -3.16 -19.87 -8.22
N GLU A 193 -4.31 -20.55 -8.08
CA GLU A 193 -4.77 -21.59 -9.01
C GLU A 193 -4.91 -21.11 -10.46
N ARG A 194 -5.25 -19.84 -10.66
CA ARG A 194 -5.44 -19.24 -11.99
C ARG A 194 -4.35 -18.24 -12.36
N CYS A 195 -3.20 -18.28 -11.70
CA CYS A 195 -2.08 -17.45 -12.09
C CYS A 195 -1.59 -17.89 -13.49
N PRO A 196 -1.62 -17.02 -14.52
CA PRO A 196 -1.25 -17.43 -15.88
C PRO A 196 0.25 -17.69 -16.06
N ASN A 197 1.07 -17.38 -15.05
CA ASN A 197 2.53 -17.49 -15.09
C ASN A 197 3.10 -18.39 -13.99
N ASP A 198 2.27 -19.17 -13.29
CA ASP A 198 2.68 -20.02 -12.16
C ASP A 198 3.60 -19.28 -11.17
N ALA A 199 3.22 -18.05 -10.83
CA ALA A 199 4.07 -17.13 -10.08
C ALA A 199 4.07 -17.39 -8.56
N PHE A 200 3.68 -18.58 -8.12
CA PHE A 200 3.63 -18.97 -6.72
C PHE A 200 4.34 -20.32 -6.54
N ASP A 201 5.12 -20.49 -5.48
CA ASP A 201 5.76 -21.78 -5.17
C ASP A 201 4.84 -22.73 -4.37
N TYR A 202 5.38 -23.87 -3.93
CA TYR A 202 4.64 -24.88 -3.17
C TYR A 202 4.22 -24.41 -1.76
N GLU A 203 4.87 -23.38 -1.23
CA GLU A 203 4.50 -22.70 0.02
C GLU A 203 3.62 -21.48 -0.24
N GLU A 204 3.22 -21.27 -1.50
CA GLU A 204 2.36 -20.18 -1.97
C GLU A 204 3.01 -18.79 -1.86
N ASN A 205 4.34 -18.75 -1.80
CA ASN A 205 5.08 -17.50 -1.84
C ASN A 205 5.14 -16.98 -3.28
N LEU A 206 4.94 -15.66 -3.45
CA LEU A 206 5.01 -15.01 -4.75
C LEU A 206 6.45 -15.01 -5.29
N LEU A 207 6.66 -15.72 -6.39
CA LEU A 207 7.90 -15.75 -7.16
C LEU A 207 7.95 -14.54 -8.10
N ARG A 208 8.51 -13.42 -7.63
CA ARG A 208 8.58 -12.14 -8.38
C ARG A 208 9.10 -12.28 -9.82
N LYS A 209 10.04 -13.21 -10.07
CA LYS A 209 10.62 -13.46 -11.39
C LYS A 209 9.60 -13.89 -12.46
N PHE A 210 8.55 -14.60 -12.04
CA PHE A 210 7.49 -15.13 -12.91
C PHE A 210 6.29 -14.18 -12.99
N CYS A 211 6.03 -13.40 -11.93
CA CYS A 211 4.96 -12.41 -11.94
C CYS A 211 5.24 -11.30 -12.96
N THR A 212 4.35 -11.12 -13.94
CA THR A 212 4.47 -10.05 -14.95
C THR A 212 3.76 -8.74 -14.54
N ALA A 213 3.27 -8.62 -13.30
CA ALA A 213 2.61 -7.39 -12.82
C ALA A 213 3.49 -6.15 -13.01
N HIS A 214 4.78 -6.26 -12.68
CA HIS A 214 5.75 -5.18 -12.84
C HIS A 214 6.37 -5.11 -14.25
N ARG A 215 6.01 -5.98 -15.20
CA ARG A 215 6.54 -5.94 -16.58
C ARG A 215 5.50 -5.48 -17.59
N GLU A 216 4.28 -5.96 -17.40
CA GLU A 216 3.18 -5.89 -18.35
C GLU A 216 1.89 -5.42 -17.65
N GLY A 217 1.97 -4.96 -16.40
CA GLY A 217 0.78 -4.55 -15.65
C GLY A 217 -0.19 -5.70 -15.37
N CYS A 218 0.27 -6.97 -15.34
CA CYS A 218 -0.62 -8.09 -15.07
C CYS A 218 -1.41 -7.91 -13.76
N SER A 219 -2.74 -8.08 -13.86
CA SER A 219 -3.70 -7.86 -12.78
C SER A 219 -4.66 -9.05 -12.61
N GLU A 220 -4.34 -10.21 -13.19
CA GLU A 220 -5.25 -11.35 -13.23
C GLU A 220 -5.69 -11.81 -11.83
N CYS A 221 -4.74 -11.88 -10.89
CA CYS A 221 -5.02 -12.22 -9.49
C CYS A 221 -5.99 -11.23 -8.81
N ILE A 222 -5.98 -9.96 -9.22
CA ILE A 222 -6.95 -8.95 -8.77
C ILE A 222 -8.30 -9.22 -9.43
N LEU A 223 -8.32 -9.36 -10.77
CA LEU A 223 -9.53 -9.52 -11.57
C LEU A 223 -10.39 -10.70 -11.14
N ILE A 224 -9.76 -11.83 -10.77
CA ILE A 224 -10.46 -13.05 -10.34
C ILE A 224 -10.85 -13.05 -8.86
N CYS A 225 -10.26 -12.18 -8.05
CA CYS A 225 -10.47 -12.19 -6.60
C CYS A 225 -11.93 -11.82 -6.24
N PRO A 226 -12.58 -12.55 -5.31
CA PRO A 226 -13.92 -12.21 -4.84
C PRO A 226 -14.03 -10.79 -4.28
N PHE A 227 -12.98 -10.27 -3.62
CA PHE A 227 -12.95 -8.92 -3.08
C PHE A 227 -12.99 -7.84 -4.16
N PHE A 228 -12.39 -8.08 -5.32
CA PHE A 228 -12.51 -7.18 -6.46
C PHE A 228 -13.87 -7.33 -7.16
N LYS A 229 -14.29 -8.57 -7.46
CA LYS A 229 -15.53 -8.83 -8.20
C LYS A 229 -16.80 -8.42 -7.47
N ARG A 230 -16.83 -8.58 -6.15
CA ARG A 230 -18.05 -8.43 -5.33
C ARG A 230 -17.95 -7.28 -4.32
N GLY A 231 -16.74 -6.82 -4.01
CA GLY A 231 -16.51 -5.85 -2.94
C GLY A 231 -16.45 -6.49 -1.55
N TYR A 232 -15.77 -5.82 -0.62
CA TYR A 232 -15.50 -6.29 0.73
C TYR A 232 -16.78 -6.72 1.48
N ASP A 233 -17.79 -5.85 1.54
CA ASP A 233 -19.00 -6.10 2.33
C ASP A 233 -19.80 -7.30 1.85
N LYS A 234 -19.86 -7.54 0.53
CA LYS A 234 -20.57 -8.71 -0.01
C LYS A 234 -19.83 -10.01 0.31
N VAL A 235 -18.49 -10.00 0.29
CA VAL A 235 -17.68 -11.17 0.68
C VAL A 235 -17.84 -11.43 2.18
N LYS A 236 -17.74 -10.38 3.02
CA LYS A 236 -17.89 -10.48 4.47
C LYS A 236 -19.24 -11.08 4.86
N ARG A 237 -20.36 -10.53 4.35
CA ARG A 237 -21.71 -11.05 4.64
C ARG A 237 -21.86 -12.53 4.27
N ARG A 238 -21.28 -12.96 3.16
CA ARG A 238 -21.31 -14.38 2.75
C ARG A 238 -20.49 -15.25 3.70
N TYR A 239 -19.31 -14.79 4.09
CA TYR A 239 -18.45 -15.50 5.05
C TYR A 239 -19.13 -15.67 6.41
N ASP A 240 -19.70 -14.59 6.95
CA ASP A 240 -20.41 -14.62 8.24
C ASP A 240 -21.64 -15.54 8.18
N GLY A 241 -22.33 -15.59 7.04
CA GLY A 241 -23.46 -16.49 6.82
C GLY A 241 -23.10 -17.97 6.70
N MET A 242 -21.84 -18.32 6.39
CA MET A 242 -21.35 -19.70 6.35
C MET A 242 -20.90 -20.22 7.72
N LYS A 243 -20.66 -19.32 8.68
CA LYS A 243 -20.26 -19.65 10.05
C LYS A 243 -21.44 -19.76 11.03
N LYS A 244 -22.66 -19.52 10.57
CA LYS A 244 -23.90 -19.73 11.32
C LYS A 244 -24.50 -21.09 10.97
#